data_AF-A0A2S7A1R7-F1
#
_entry.id   AF-A0A2S7A1R7-F1
#
_cell.length_a   1.000
_cell.length_b   1.000
_cell.length_c   1.000
_cell.angle_alpha   90.00
_cell.angle_beta   90.00
_cell.angle_gamma   90.00
#
_symmetry.space_group_name_H-M   'P 1'
#
loop_
_entity.id
_entity.type
_entity.pdbx_description
1 polymer ?
#
loop_
_entity_poly.entity_id
_entity_poly.type
_entity_poly.pdbx_seq_one_letter_code
_entity_poly.pdbx_strand_id
1 'polypeptide(L)'
;MDAYIGQIILFAGDYEPQDWAFCDGRQLQITTYMALYSLIGTTYGGDGRTTFNLPDLRGRVAVSQGQGVARAQTPQLTARVLGQQFGTATVSLQTAEMPAHSHTLQASTAPASALTPSNNLLAVPQNAEVFYFVPPTGSSPPVTNLAATAVSVSGASQPHDNHMAAQTLSYLICLNGFYPQRP
;
A
#
# COMPACT_ATOMS: atom_id res chain seq x y z
N MET A 1 -31.73 24.02 3.76
CA MET A 1 -30.59 23.59 2.92
C MET A 1 -31.07 22.41 2.09
N ASP A 2 -30.90 22.44 0.78
CA ASP A 2 -31.39 21.39 -0.12
C ASP A 2 -30.34 20.28 -0.27
N ALA A 3 -30.19 19.47 0.78
CA ALA A 3 -29.31 18.29 0.78
C ALA A 3 -30.11 17.03 1.07
N TYR A 4 -29.69 15.91 0.49
CA TYR A 4 -30.28 14.60 0.80
C TYR A 4 -29.67 14.04 2.08
N ILE A 5 -30.49 13.39 2.92
CA ILE A 5 -29.99 12.66 4.08
C ILE A 5 -29.00 11.60 3.61
N GLY A 6 -27.84 11.51 4.28
CA GLY A 6 -26.75 10.59 3.91
C GLY A 6 -25.85 11.08 2.78
N GLN A 7 -26.11 12.27 2.21
CA GLN A 7 -25.20 12.90 1.26
C GLN A 7 -23.87 13.24 1.94
N ILE A 8 -22.76 12.89 1.29
CA ILE A 8 -21.42 13.23 1.73
C ILE A 8 -20.86 14.36 0.87
N ILE A 9 -20.29 15.38 1.51
CA ILE A 9 -19.66 16.52 0.84
C ILE A 9 -18.25 16.78 1.40
N LEU A 10 -17.43 17.48 0.63
CA LEU A 10 -16.18 18.06 1.10
C LEU A 10 -16.47 19.42 1.74
N PHE A 11 -15.82 19.67 2.87
CA PHE A 11 -15.94 20.89 3.64
C PHE A 11 -14.56 21.39 4.07
N ALA A 12 -14.32 22.69 3.91
CA ALA A 12 -13.03 23.30 4.21
C ALA A 12 -12.91 23.82 5.66
N GLY A 13 -13.99 23.76 6.45
CA GLY A 13 -13.99 24.19 7.85
C GLY A 13 -13.66 23.06 8.84
N ASP A 14 -13.52 23.46 10.10
CA ASP A 14 -13.09 22.64 11.24
C ASP A 14 -14.20 22.38 12.28
N TYR A 15 -15.43 22.81 12.00
CA TYR A 15 -16.61 22.57 12.84
C TYR A 15 -17.71 21.85 12.07
N GLU A 16 -18.70 21.32 12.80
CA GLU A 16 -19.89 20.69 12.24
C GLU A 16 -21.00 21.74 12.05
N PRO A 17 -21.40 22.06 10.81
CA PRO A 17 -22.57 22.89 10.58
C PRO A 17 -23.84 22.19 11.09
N GLN A 18 -24.89 22.98 11.34
CA GLN A 18 -26.20 22.44 11.73
C GLN A 18 -26.67 21.37 10.71
N ASP A 19 -27.17 20.24 11.22
CA ASP A 19 -27.64 19.08 10.45
C ASP A 19 -26.54 18.29 9.72
N TRP A 20 -25.26 18.55 9.98
CA TRP A 20 -24.12 17.79 9.45
C TRP A 20 -23.28 17.19 10.57
N ALA A 21 -22.56 16.10 10.25
CA ALA A 21 -21.51 15.56 11.10
C ALA A 21 -20.28 15.20 10.27
N PHE A 22 -19.11 15.17 10.90
CA PHE A 22 -17.90 14.61 10.29
C PHE A 22 -18.05 13.11 10.02
N CYS A 23 -17.50 12.66 8.90
CA CYS A 23 -17.33 11.24 8.59
C CYS A 23 -16.11 10.69 9.36
N ASP A 24 -16.23 10.56 10.67
CA ASP A 24 -15.17 10.14 11.60
C ASP A 24 -15.40 8.76 12.23
N GLY A 25 -16.39 8.00 11.74
CA GLY A 25 -16.71 6.68 12.26
C GLY A 25 -17.49 6.67 13.58
N ARG A 26 -17.92 7.83 14.11
CA ARG A 26 -18.62 7.87 15.39
C ARG A 26 -19.93 7.08 15.37
N GLN A 27 -20.29 6.57 16.55
CA GLN A 27 -21.54 5.88 16.78
C GLN A 27 -22.67 6.88 17.08
N LEU A 28 -23.83 6.66 16.46
CA LEU A 28 -25.05 7.45 16.65
C LEU A 28 -26.21 6.56 17.11
N GLN A 29 -27.16 7.15 17.82
CA GLN A 29 -28.39 6.49 18.26
C GLN A 29 -29.40 6.43 17.11
N ILE A 30 -29.94 5.24 16.85
CA ILE A 30 -30.96 5.01 15.82
C ILE A 30 -32.21 5.84 16.11
N THR A 31 -32.63 5.92 17.38
CA THR A 31 -33.85 6.65 17.79
C THR A 31 -33.80 8.14 17.46
N THR A 32 -32.61 8.74 17.46
CA THR A 32 -32.41 10.15 17.09
C THR A 32 -32.29 10.35 15.59
N TYR A 33 -31.62 9.42 14.88
CA TYR A 33 -31.29 9.57 13.45
C TYR A 33 -31.91 8.46 12.60
N MET A 34 -33.19 8.14 12.84
CA MET A 34 -33.90 7.03 12.18
C MET A 34 -33.86 7.12 10.66
N ALA A 35 -34.01 8.33 10.11
CA ALA A 35 -34.03 8.56 8.67
C ALA A 35 -32.65 8.34 8.01
N LEU A 36 -31.55 8.66 8.71
CA LEU A 36 -30.22 8.34 8.21
C LEU A 36 -29.95 6.83 8.32
N TYR A 37 -30.34 6.21 9.44
CA TYR A 37 -30.21 4.77 9.64
C TYR A 37 -30.95 3.95 8.57
N SER A 38 -32.16 4.35 8.16
CA SER A 38 -32.89 3.64 7.10
C SER A 38 -32.20 3.67 5.73
N LEU A 39 -31.25 4.59 5.52
CA LEU A 39 -30.49 4.72 4.28
C LEU A 39 -29.14 3.97 4.33
N ILE A 40 -28.36 4.15 5.40
CA ILE A 40 -27.00 3.59 5.49
C ILE A 40 -26.90 2.32 6.35
N GLY A 41 -27.95 2.00 7.12
CA GLY A 41 -28.01 0.83 8.00
C GLY A 41 -26.79 0.72 8.92
N THR A 42 -26.28 -0.50 9.03
CA THR A 42 -25.06 -0.83 9.79
C THR A 42 -23.83 -1.03 8.90
N THR A 43 -23.83 -0.51 7.67
CA THR A 43 -22.72 -0.68 6.71
C THR A 43 -21.37 -0.27 7.28
N TYR A 44 -21.34 0.72 8.18
CA TYR A 44 -20.11 1.21 8.82
C TYR A 44 -19.96 0.76 10.28
N GLY A 45 -20.81 -0.16 10.75
CA GLY A 45 -20.81 -0.71 12.11
C GLY A 45 -22.04 -0.31 12.94
N GLY A 46 -21.98 -0.62 14.24
CA GLY A 46 -23.09 -0.50 15.19
C GLY A 46 -23.82 -1.82 15.40
N ASP A 47 -24.76 -1.84 16.35
CA ASP A 47 -25.50 -3.05 16.74
C ASP A 47 -26.78 -3.29 15.92
N GLY A 48 -27.20 -2.30 15.11
CA GLY A 48 -28.42 -2.36 14.30
C GLY A 48 -29.72 -2.40 15.10
N ARG A 49 -29.65 -2.21 16.43
CA ARG A 49 -30.79 -2.23 17.34
C ARG A 49 -30.98 -0.88 18.02
N THR A 50 -29.90 -0.37 18.61
CA THR A 50 -29.87 0.92 19.29
C THR A 50 -28.98 1.92 18.58
N THR A 51 -27.95 1.44 17.88
CA THR A 51 -26.88 2.25 17.33
C THR A 51 -26.46 1.83 15.92
N PHE A 52 -25.94 2.80 15.19
CA PHE A 52 -25.26 2.63 13.91
C PHE A 52 -24.07 3.59 13.85
N ASN A 53 -23.12 3.32 12.97
CA ASN A 53 -21.92 4.16 12.84
C ASN A 53 -21.96 4.97 11.54
N LEU A 54 -21.33 6.15 11.58
CA LEU A 54 -21.02 6.93 10.40
C LEU A 54 -19.85 6.32 9.61
N PRO A 55 -19.65 6.68 8.34
CA PRO A 55 -18.41 6.38 7.63
C PRO A 55 -17.20 6.98 8.35
N ASP A 56 -16.06 6.28 8.34
CA ASP A 56 -14.77 6.84 8.75
C ASP A 56 -13.92 7.12 7.51
N LEU A 57 -13.81 8.40 7.13
CA LEU A 57 -13.05 8.86 5.97
C LEU A 57 -11.78 9.63 6.37
N ARG A 58 -11.38 9.59 7.65
CA ARG A 58 -10.15 10.24 8.11
C ARG A 58 -8.93 9.57 7.49
N GLY A 59 -8.09 10.37 6.81
CA GLY A 59 -6.92 9.86 6.09
C GLY A 59 -7.24 8.96 4.90
N ARG A 60 -8.48 9.01 4.38
CA ARG A 60 -8.94 8.14 3.28
C ARG A 60 -9.49 8.96 2.12
N VAL A 61 -9.43 8.37 0.94
CA VAL A 61 -10.02 8.90 -0.28
C VAL A 61 -11.26 8.07 -0.62
N ALA A 62 -12.40 8.73 -0.82
CA ALA A 62 -13.61 8.05 -1.25
C ALA A 62 -13.50 7.61 -2.72
N VAL A 63 -13.95 6.38 -3.01
CA VAL A 63 -14.00 5.83 -4.37
C VAL A 63 -15.41 5.34 -4.70
N SER A 64 -15.73 5.25 -5.99
CA SER A 64 -17.02 4.71 -6.43
C SER A 64 -17.14 3.21 -6.11
N GLN A 65 -18.33 2.81 -5.64
CA GLN A 65 -18.69 1.39 -5.52
C GLN A 65 -19.00 0.74 -6.88
N GLY A 66 -19.09 -0.59 -6.89
CA GLY A 66 -19.45 -1.40 -8.06
C GLY A 66 -18.23 -1.82 -8.91
N GLN A 67 -18.52 -2.30 -10.12
CA GLN A 67 -17.52 -2.70 -11.12
C GLN A 67 -17.34 -1.65 -12.25
N GLY A 68 -17.89 -0.45 -12.03
CA GLY A 68 -18.14 0.51 -13.11
C GLY A 68 -19.19 -0.01 -14.10
N VAL A 69 -19.59 0.83 -15.05
CA VAL A 69 -20.32 0.38 -16.24
C VAL A 69 -19.28 0.00 -17.29
N ALA A 70 -19.36 -1.19 -17.87
CA ALA A 70 -18.51 -1.56 -19.00
C ALA A 70 -18.74 -0.54 -20.13
N ARG A 71 -17.78 0.35 -20.38
CA ARG A 71 -17.73 1.09 -21.63
C ARG A 71 -17.16 0.14 -22.68
N ALA A 72 -17.67 0.22 -23.92
CA ALA A 72 -17.25 -0.67 -25.01
C ALA A 72 -15.71 -0.79 -25.01
N GLN A 73 -15.22 -2.03 -24.96
CA GLN A 73 -13.80 -2.42 -24.96
C GLN A 73 -13.02 -2.31 -23.64
N THR A 74 -13.66 -1.95 -22.51
CA THR A 74 -13.01 -2.02 -21.18
C THR A 74 -13.51 -3.22 -20.36
N PRO A 75 -12.60 -4.07 -19.82
CA PRO A 75 -12.97 -5.09 -18.85
C PRO A 75 -13.68 -4.48 -17.64
N GLN A 76 -14.51 -5.27 -16.95
CA GLN A 76 -15.13 -4.86 -15.69
C GLN A 76 -14.03 -4.48 -14.67
N LEU A 77 -14.23 -3.38 -13.95
CA LEU A 77 -13.31 -2.98 -12.88
C LEU A 77 -13.46 -3.94 -11.70
N THR A 78 -12.44 -3.97 -10.83
CA THR A 78 -12.52 -4.71 -9.56
C THR A 78 -13.76 -4.29 -8.78
N ALA A 79 -14.62 -5.25 -8.42
CA ALA A 79 -15.82 -4.98 -7.66
C ALA A 79 -15.47 -4.36 -6.29
N ARG A 80 -16.03 -3.18 -6.01
CA ARG A 80 -15.98 -2.55 -4.69
C ARG A 80 -17.36 -2.52 -4.06
N VAL A 81 -17.49 -3.01 -2.84
CA VAL A 81 -18.75 -2.95 -2.09
C VAL A 81 -18.78 -1.72 -1.18
N LEU A 82 -19.96 -1.19 -0.90
CA LEU A 82 -20.10 -0.02 -0.02
C LEU A 82 -19.52 -0.33 1.38
N GLY A 83 -18.80 0.62 1.96
CA GLY A 83 -18.12 0.44 3.25
C GLY A 83 -16.82 -0.36 3.20
N GLN A 84 -16.46 -0.95 2.04
CA GLN A 84 -15.19 -1.67 1.91
C GLN A 84 -14.00 -0.72 2.10
N GLN A 85 -13.11 -1.07 3.01
CA GLN A 85 -11.83 -0.39 3.20
C GLN A 85 -10.73 -1.14 2.43
N PHE A 86 -9.89 -0.40 1.71
CA PHE A 86 -8.74 -0.94 1.00
C PHE A 86 -7.65 0.13 0.80
N GLY A 87 -6.48 -0.29 0.35
CA GLY A 87 -5.30 0.57 0.22
C GLY A 87 -4.47 0.64 1.51
N THR A 88 -3.23 1.08 1.39
CA THR A 88 -2.30 1.27 2.51
C THR A 88 -1.59 2.60 2.38
N ALA A 89 -1.39 3.29 3.51
CA ALA A 89 -0.71 4.58 3.57
C ALA A 89 0.79 4.46 3.27
N THR A 90 1.38 3.33 3.65
CA THR A 90 2.79 3.03 3.42
C THR A 90 2.96 1.64 2.84
N VAL A 91 4.04 1.43 2.10
CA VAL A 91 4.41 0.13 1.52
C VAL A 91 5.89 -0.12 1.77
N SER A 92 6.24 -1.31 2.28
CA SER A 92 7.63 -1.77 2.37
C SER A 92 8.00 -2.47 1.09
N LEU A 93 9.03 -1.95 0.40
CA LEU A 93 9.55 -2.58 -0.81
C LEU A 93 10.13 -3.97 -0.50
N GLN A 94 9.57 -4.97 -1.15
CA GLN A 94 10.07 -6.34 -1.16
C GLN A 94 11.04 -6.56 -2.32
N THR A 95 11.89 -7.58 -2.19
CA THR A 95 12.83 -7.96 -3.27
C THR A 95 12.13 -8.27 -4.58
N ALA A 96 10.90 -8.81 -4.54
CA ALA A 96 10.08 -9.09 -5.71
C ALA A 96 9.58 -7.82 -6.44
N GLU A 97 9.63 -6.66 -5.78
CA GLU A 97 9.20 -5.37 -6.34
C GLU A 97 10.38 -4.58 -6.92
N MET A 98 11.60 -5.11 -6.82
CA MET A 98 12.79 -4.52 -7.45
C MET A 98 13.01 -5.07 -8.86
N PRO A 99 13.44 -4.24 -9.83
CA PRO A 99 13.88 -4.73 -11.13
C PRO A 99 15.00 -5.76 -11.00
N ALA A 100 15.00 -6.73 -11.92
CA ALA A 100 16.11 -7.66 -12.06
C ALA A 100 17.41 -6.88 -12.31
N HIS A 101 18.41 -7.12 -11.48
CA HIS A 101 19.72 -6.50 -11.59
C HIS A 101 20.80 -7.53 -11.29
N SER A 102 22.04 -7.23 -11.67
CA SER A 102 23.19 -8.08 -11.42
C SER A 102 24.37 -7.25 -10.93
N HIS A 103 25.26 -7.90 -10.19
CA HIS A 103 26.55 -7.36 -9.82
C HIS A 103 27.62 -8.13 -10.58
N THR A 104 28.39 -7.44 -11.41
CA THR A 104 29.50 -8.08 -12.13
C THR A 104 30.74 -8.10 -11.23
N LEU A 105 31.31 -9.28 -11.04
CA LEU A 105 32.62 -9.40 -10.40
C LEU A 105 33.69 -8.95 -11.40
N GLN A 106 34.42 -7.89 -11.05
CA GLN A 106 35.53 -7.38 -11.85
C GLN A 106 36.84 -8.00 -11.35
N ALA A 107 37.66 -8.46 -12.28
CA ALA A 107 39.01 -8.95 -12.03
C ALA A 107 39.97 -8.37 -13.08
N SER A 108 41.22 -8.15 -12.70
CA SER A 108 42.29 -7.74 -13.58
C SER A 108 42.72 -8.90 -14.49
N THR A 109 42.96 -8.61 -15.76
CA THR A 109 43.59 -9.54 -16.70
C THR A 109 45.12 -9.52 -16.58
N ALA A 110 45.69 -8.60 -15.79
CA ALA A 110 47.12 -8.58 -15.51
C ALA A 110 47.50 -9.73 -14.55
N PRO A 111 48.76 -10.19 -14.58
CA PRO A 111 49.22 -11.18 -13.63
C PRO A 111 49.23 -10.66 -12.18
N ALA A 112 48.89 -11.53 -11.23
CA ALA A 112 48.89 -11.21 -9.81
C ALA A 112 50.29 -10.85 -9.31
N SER A 113 50.41 -9.75 -8.57
CA SER A 113 51.67 -9.27 -7.96
C SER A 113 51.71 -9.42 -6.44
N ALA A 114 50.61 -9.87 -5.82
CA ALA A 114 50.47 -10.08 -4.39
C ALA A 114 49.57 -11.28 -4.08
N LEU A 115 49.85 -11.96 -2.96
CA LEU A 115 49.11 -13.14 -2.49
C LEU A 115 48.05 -12.81 -1.43
N THR A 116 47.83 -11.52 -1.12
CA THR A 116 46.88 -11.08 -0.09
C THR A 116 45.77 -10.23 -0.71
N PRO A 117 44.52 -10.32 -0.20
CA PRO A 117 43.40 -9.57 -0.77
C PRO A 117 43.30 -8.11 -0.26
N SER A 118 43.99 -7.75 0.83
CA SER A 118 43.88 -6.42 1.43
C SER A 118 44.41 -5.35 0.47
N ASN A 119 43.55 -4.39 0.11
CA ASN A 119 43.84 -3.32 -0.85
C ASN A 119 44.25 -3.78 -2.27
N ASN A 120 43.91 -5.03 -2.65
CA ASN A 120 44.24 -5.61 -3.94
C ASN A 120 42.98 -6.04 -4.70
N LEU A 121 43.07 -6.12 -6.04
CA LEU A 121 42.02 -6.68 -6.90
C LEU A 121 42.33 -8.15 -7.22
N LEU A 122 41.29 -8.94 -7.53
CA LEU A 122 41.47 -10.26 -8.14
C LEU A 122 42.22 -10.09 -9.48
N ALA A 123 43.16 -10.98 -9.77
CA ALA A 123 44.04 -10.90 -10.94
C ALA A 123 44.34 -12.30 -11.50
N VAL A 124 44.97 -12.39 -12.67
CA VAL A 124 45.34 -13.67 -13.28
C VAL A 124 46.43 -14.34 -12.43
N PRO A 125 46.28 -15.62 -12.03
CA PRO A 125 47.30 -16.31 -11.24
C PRO A 125 48.64 -16.40 -12.00
N GLN A 126 49.74 -16.44 -11.25
CA GLN A 126 51.07 -16.76 -11.77
C GLN A 126 51.57 -18.09 -11.17
N ASN A 127 52.62 -18.67 -11.75
CA ASN A 127 53.40 -19.78 -11.17
C ASN A 127 52.59 -21.04 -10.80
N ALA A 128 51.65 -21.45 -11.66
CA ALA A 128 50.80 -22.62 -11.49
C ALA A 128 49.83 -22.57 -10.28
N GLU A 129 49.60 -21.39 -9.70
CA GLU A 129 48.48 -21.23 -8.77
C GLU A 129 47.15 -21.34 -9.53
N VAL A 130 46.29 -22.24 -9.09
CA VAL A 130 45.01 -22.51 -9.76
C VAL A 130 43.96 -21.58 -9.17
N PHE A 131 43.63 -20.49 -9.87
CA PHE A 131 42.54 -19.58 -9.47
C PHE A 131 41.16 -20.16 -9.80
N TYR A 132 41.08 -21.03 -10.82
CA TYR A 132 39.85 -21.66 -11.27
C TYR A 132 39.92 -23.17 -11.07
N PHE A 133 39.13 -23.69 -10.13
CA PHE A 133 38.97 -25.12 -9.96
C PHE A 133 37.94 -25.67 -10.95
N VAL A 134 38.35 -26.62 -11.80
CA VAL A 134 37.42 -27.40 -12.65
C VAL A 134 37.12 -28.71 -11.92
N PRO A 135 35.91 -28.89 -11.36
CA PRO A 135 35.56 -30.16 -10.72
C PRO A 135 35.58 -31.31 -11.74
N PRO A 136 36.10 -32.50 -11.38
CA PRO A 136 35.91 -33.72 -12.15
C PRO A 136 34.43 -33.94 -12.46
N THR A 137 34.11 -34.40 -13.67
CA THR A 137 32.74 -34.71 -14.09
C THR A 137 32.05 -35.65 -13.09
N GLY A 138 30.90 -35.21 -12.54
CA GLY A 138 30.13 -35.98 -11.57
C GLY A 138 30.51 -35.75 -10.09
N SER A 139 31.45 -34.85 -9.79
CA SER A 139 31.82 -34.49 -8.41
C SER A 139 31.16 -33.17 -7.96
N SER A 140 30.84 -33.07 -6.67
CA SER A 140 30.48 -31.81 -6.00
C SER A 140 31.62 -31.46 -5.03
N PRO A 141 32.49 -30.51 -5.39
CA PRO A 141 33.62 -30.17 -4.53
C PRO A 141 33.14 -29.51 -3.24
N PRO A 142 33.89 -29.65 -2.13
CA PRO A 142 33.60 -28.90 -0.92
C PRO A 142 33.75 -27.40 -1.21
N VAL A 143 32.64 -26.66 -1.12
CA VAL A 143 32.62 -25.20 -1.25
C VAL A 143 32.66 -24.56 0.14
N THR A 144 33.37 -23.44 0.25
CA THR A 144 33.33 -22.58 1.43
C THR A 144 32.74 -21.24 1.01
N ASN A 145 31.90 -20.66 1.85
CA ASN A 145 31.35 -19.33 1.60
C ASN A 145 32.49 -18.30 1.58
N LEU A 146 32.40 -17.31 0.70
CA LEU A 146 33.22 -16.11 0.80
C LEU A 146 32.97 -15.43 2.17
N ALA A 147 33.92 -14.61 2.61
CA ALA A 147 33.73 -13.79 3.80
C ALA A 147 32.40 -13.03 3.72
N ALA A 148 31.65 -12.98 4.82
CA ALA A 148 30.31 -12.37 4.84
C ALA A 148 30.30 -10.88 4.43
N THR A 149 31.44 -10.20 4.53
CA THR A 149 31.61 -8.80 4.09
C THR A 149 31.83 -8.65 2.59
N ALA A 150 32.03 -9.74 1.84
CA ALA A 150 32.26 -9.70 0.40
C ALA A 150 30.99 -9.31 -0.38
N VAL A 151 29.82 -9.75 0.12
CA VAL A 151 28.50 -9.33 -0.36
C VAL A 151 27.59 -9.20 0.85
N SER A 152 27.13 -7.99 1.12
CA SER A 152 26.15 -7.72 2.18
C SER A 152 24.79 -7.40 1.59
N VAL A 153 23.74 -7.67 2.37
CA VAL A 153 22.40 -7.17 2.04
C VAL A 153 22.42 -5.64 2.11
N SER A 154 21.80 -4.99 1.14
CA SER A 154 21.56 -3.55 1.12
C SER A 154 20.07 -3.28 1.20
N GLY A 155 19.71 -2.18 1.87
CA GLY A 155 18.32 -1.82 2.18
C GLY A 155 17.84 -2.39 3.51
N ALA A 156 17.00 -1.62 4.20
CA ALA A 156 16.44 -1.98 5.52
C ALA A 156 14.94 -2.33 5.45
N SER A 157 14.41 -2.56 4.24
CA SER A 157 12.99 -2.80 3.94
C SER A 157 12.03 -1.83 4.65
N GLN A 158 12.48 -0.59 4.82
CA GLN A 158 11.68 0.42 5.49
C GLN A 158 10.50 0.82 4.60
N PRO A 159 9.32 1.03 5.20
CA PRO A 159 8.17 1.50 4.45
C PRO A 159 8.43 2.89 3.87
N HIS A 160 7.99 3.10 2.65
CA HIS A 160 7.90 4.43 2.04
C HIS A 160 6.45 4.92 2.04
N ASP A 161 6.29 6.24 1.93
CA ASP A 161 4.98 6.87 1.74
C ASP A 161 4.37 6.42 0.40
N ASN A 162 3.10 6.02 0.43
CA ASN A 162 2.31 5.58 -0.72
C ASN A 162 1.17 6.55 -1.03
N HIS A 163 1.17 7.74 -0.42
CA HIS A 163 0.19 8.77 -0.69
C HIS A 163 0.56 9.54 -1.97
N MET A 164 -0.46 9.79 -2.80
CA MET A 164 -0.37 10.82 -3.83
C MET A 164 -0.31 12.21 -3.19
N ALA A 165 0.26 13.18 -3.90
CA ALA A 165 0.11 14.58 -3.51
C ALA A 165 -1.37 14.93 -3.37
N ALA A 166 -1.78 15.36 -2.18
CA ALA A 166 -3.18 15.58 -1.84
C ALA A 166 -3.35 16.80 -0.93
N GLN A 167 -4.52 17.43 -1.00
CA GLN A 167 -4.95 18.48 -0.08
C GLN A 167 -6.05 17.90 0.82
N THR A 168 -5.89 18.06 2.12
CA THR A 168 -6.86 17.55 3.09
C THR A 168 -8.03 18.51 3.25
N LEU A 169 -9.24 17.97 3.17
CA LEU A 169 -10.51 18.60 3.51
C LEU A 169 -11.31 17.67 4.41
N SER A 170 -12.28 18.20 5.12
CA SER A 170 -13.18 17.42 5.96
C SER A 170 -14.29 16.80 5.13
N TYR A 171 -14.64 15.54 5.39
CA TYR A 171 -15.86 14.94 4.85
C TYR A 171 -16.99 15.15 5.86
N LEU A 172 -18.10 15.74 5.40
CA LEU A 172 -19.33 15.85 6.19
C LEU A 172 -20.42 14.97 5.59
N ILE A 173 -21.26 14.40 6.45
CA ILE A 173 -22.49 13.67 6.10
C ILE A 173 -23.72 14.42 6.61
N CYS A 174 -24.73 14.55 5.77
CA CYS A 174 -26.00 15.18 6.12
C CYS A 174 -26.81 14.24 7.03
N LEU A 175 -27.07 14.69 8.26
CA LEU A 175 -27.86 13.99 9.27
C LEU A 175 -29.36 14.21 9.08
N ASN A 176 -29.75 15.39 8.58
CA ASN A 176 -31.14 15.82 8.47
C ASN A 176 -31.32 16.72 7.23
N GLY A 177 -32.29 16.38 6.38
CA GLY A 177 -32.47 16.95 5.05
C GLY A 177 -33.60 16.27 4.29
N PHE A 178 -33.59 16.35 2.95
CA PHE A 178 -34.58 15.64 2.14
C PHE A 178 -34.34 14.14 2.17
N TYR A 179 -35.39 13.37 2.46
CA TYR A 179 -35.32 11.92 2.35
C TYR A 179 -35.32 11.52 0.86
N PRO A 180 -34.29 10.79 0.37
CA PRO A 180 -34.26 10.37 -1.03
C PRO A 180 -35.34 9.30 -1.27
N GLN A 181 -36.32 9.64 -2.10
CA GLN A 181 -37.36 8.70 -2.51
C GLN A 181 -36.81 7.76 -3.60
N ARG A 182 -37.07 6.47 -3.45
CA ARG A 182 -36.79 5.50 -4.52
C ARG A 182 -37.88 5.68 -5.60
N PRO A 183 -37.51 5.87 -6.88
CA PRO A 183 -38.48 5.88 -7.97
C PRO A 183 -39.17 4.52 -8.14
#